data_AF-A0AAE1QED3-F1
#
_entry.id   AF-A0AAE1QED3-F1
#
_cell.length_a   1.000
_cell.length_b   1.000
_cell.length_c   1.000
_cell.angle_alpha   90.00
_cell.angle_beta   90.00
_cell.angle_gamma   90.00
#
_symmetry.space_group_name_H-M   'P 1'
#
loop_
_entity.id
_entity.type
_entity.pdbx_description
1 polymer ?
#
loop_
_entity_poly.entity_id
_entity_poly.type
_entity_poly.pdbx_seq_one_letter_code
_entity_poly.pdbx_strand_id
1 'polypeptide(L)'
;MKCCALAMLTDGFAAARMIRRGKRLLRPMSIGQCATLRVPDVDRGPTDPRNLLVVVLKNQDGLYTLGCREGILGPKFTAADLSAIEQPLIKVEELSDVCLSVRTATSMSTGGQGYARCQCTTQCTSERCSCQRKKVKCNSRCHPGKPLKKV
;
A
#
# COMPACT_ATOMS: atom_id res chain seq x y z
N MET A 1 -30.53 39.34 -19.53
CA MET A 1 -29.05 39.20 -19.50
C MET A 1 -28.42 39.35 -18.11
N LYS A 2 -29.15 39.67 -17.02
CA LYS A 2 -28.57 39.84 -15.66
C LYS A 2 -28.52 38.59 -14.77
N CYS A 3 -29.04 37.44 -15.22
CA CYS A 3 -29.18 36.24 -14.37
C CYS A 3 -27.99 35.26 -14.43
N CYS A 4 -27.12 35.29 -15.46
CA CYS A 4 -26.01 34.31 -15.56
C CYS A 4 -24.78 34.67 -14.70
N ALA A 5 -24.62 35.93 -14.29
CA ALA A 5 -23.45 36.37 -13.52
C ALA A 5 -23.52 35.94 -12.04
N LEU A 6 -24.72 35.70 -11.49
CA LEU A 6 -24.87 35.29 -10.08
C LEU A 6 -24.50 33.81 -9.85
N ALA A 7 -24.68 32.95 -10.85
CA ALA A 7 -24.38 31.51 -10.75
C ALA A 7 -22.87 31.23 -10.70
N MET A 8 -22.04 32.04 -11.38
CA MET A 8 -20.58 31.86 -11.35
C MET A 8 -19.93 32.28 -10.03
N LEU A 9 -20.59 33.12 -9.23
CA LEU A 9 -20.12 33.53 -7.91
C LEU A 9 -20.43 32.49 -6.83
N THR A 10 -21.50 31.69 -6.98
CA THR A 10 -21.89 30.68 -5.98
C THR A 10 -21.04 29.41 -6.03
N ASP A 11 -20.53 29.03 -7.20
CA ASP A 11 -19.68 27.85 -7.36
C ASP A 11 -18.31 28.02 -6.68
N GLY A 12 -17.75 29.23 -6.73
CA GLY A 12 -16.51 29.58 -6.02
C GLY A 12 -16.64 29.52 -4.50
N PHE A 13 -17.79 29.94 -3.95
CA PHE A 13 -18.06 29.88 -2.51
C PHE A 13 -18.27 28.43 -2.02
N ALA A 14 -18.99 27.61 -2.78
CA ALA A 14 -19.16 26.19 -2.47
C ALA A 14 -17.83 25.44 -2.50
N ALA A 15 -17.02 25.66 -3.55
CA ALA A 15 -15.68 25.09 -3.69
C ALA A 15 -14.73 25.57 -2.57
N ALA A 16 -14.70 26.87 -2.27
CA ALA A 16 -13.88 27.42 -1.20
C ALA A 16 -14.29 26.88 0.18
N ARG A 17 -15.60 26.67 0.41
CA ARG A 17 -16.12 26.04 1.63
C ARG A 17 -15.70 24.57 1.74
N MET A 18 -15.75 23.81 0.65
CA MET A 18 -15.23 22.43 0.61
C MET A 18 -13.73 22.37 0.87
N ILE A 19 -12.92 23.24 0.25
CA ILE A 19 -11.47 23.32 0.49
C ILE A 19 -11.17 23.67 1.95
N ARG A 20 -11.86 24.67 2.52
CA ARG A 20 -11.70 25.05 3.93
C ARG A 20 -12.05 23.90 4.89
N ARG A 21 -13.10 23.13 4.57
CA ARG A 21 -13.51 21.97 5.38
C ARG A 21 -12.51 20.81 5.24
N GLY A 22 -12.01 20.56 4.03
CA GLY A 22 -10.98 19.55 3.75
C GLY A 22 -9.66 19.85 4.48
N LYS A 23 -9.19 21.10 4.43
CA LYS A 23 -7.99 21.55 5.17
C LYS A 23 -8.12 21.42 6.69
N ARG A 24 -9.34 21.44 7.22
CA ARG A 24 -9.60 21.28 8.66
C ARG A 24 -9.60 19.81 9.11
N LEU A 25 -9.93 18.89 8.19
CA LEU A 25 -9.98 17.45 8.46
C LEU A 25 -8.62 16.77 8.24
N LEU A 26 -7.83 17.29 7.30
CA LEU A 26 -6.52 16.75 6.96
C LEU A 26 -5.44 17.47 7.77
N ARG A 27 -4.92 16.80 8.79
CA ARG A 27 -3.78 17.30 9.56
C ARG A 27 -2.52 17.18 8.69
N PRO A 28 -1.71 18.25 8.57
CA PRO A 28 -0.43 18.15 7.87
C PRO A 28 0.50 17.20 8.63
N MET A 29 1.24 16.37 7.91
CA MET A 29 2.27 15.50 8.49
C MET A 29 3.65 16.15 8.45
N SER A 30 4.44 15.87 9.48
CA SER A 30 5.84 16.29 9.54
C SER A 30 6.75 15.35 8.73
N ILE A 31 7.88 15.89 8.29
CA ILE A 31 8.92 15.09 7.62
C ILE A 31 9.50 14.10 8.62
N GLY A 32 9.72 12.86 8.21
CA GLY A 32 10.17 11.76 9.05
C GLY A 32 9.07 11.06 9.84
N GLN A 33 7.82 11.51 9.74
CA GLN A 33 6.69 10.86 10.40
C GLN A 33 6.29 9.56 9.68
N CYS A 34 5.98 8.53 10.47
CA CYS A 34 5.39 7.29 9.97
C CYS A 34 3.90 7.49 9.67
N ALA A 35 3.42 6.87 8.60
CA ALA A 35 2.03 6.90 8.20
C ALA A 35 1.65 5.58 7.53
N THR A 36 0.35 5.33 7.41
CA THR A 36 -0.16 4.30 6.50
C THR A 36 -0.71 4.95 5.24
N LEU A 37 -0.26 4.48 4.09
CA LEU A 37 -0.82 4.82 2.79
C LEU A 37 -1.94 3.84 2.43
N ARG A 38 -3.13 4.37 2.07
CA ARG A 38 -4.18 3.54 1.49
C ARG A 38 -3.84 3.14 0.06
N VAL A 39 -3.74 1.83 -0.18
CA VAL A 39 -3.45 1.26 -1.49
C VAL A 39 -4.75 1.23 -2.31
N PRO A 40 -4.77 1.78 -3.54
CA PRO A 40 -5.95 1.72 -4.38
C PRO A 40 -6.21 0.28 -4.85
N ASP A 41 -7.48 -0.09 -5.02
CA ASP A 41 -7.84 -1.48 -5.35
C ASP A 41 -7.25 -1.96 -6.69
N VAL A 42 -6.95 -1.05 -7.63
CA VAL A 42 -6.30 -1.39 -8.92
C VAL A 42 -4.85 -1.86 -8.76
N ASP A 43 -4.18 -1.47 -7.68
CA ASP A 43 -2.78 -1.84 -7.39
C ASP A 43 -2.68 -2.90 -6.31
N ARG A 44 -3.82 -3.30 -5.74
CA ARG A 44 -3.88 -4.26 -4.64
C ARG A 44 -4.07 -5.67 -5.18
N GLY A 45 -3.09 -6.52 -4.97
CA GLY A 45 -3.21 -7.96 -5.17
C GLY A 45 -4.11 -8.62 -4.12
N PRO A 46 -4.55 -9.88 -4.35
CA PRO A 46 -5.48 -10.57 -3.45
C PRO A 46 -4.97 -10.76 -2.02
N THR A 47 -3.66 -10.89 -1.85
CA THR A 47 -3.00 -11.06 -0.55
C THR A 47 -2.49 -9.73 0.03
N ASP A 48 -2.57 -8.64 -0.74
CA ASP A 48 -1.95 -7.39 -0.35
C ASP A 48 -2.79 -6.65 0.71
N PRO A 49 -2.15 -6.05 1.73
CA PRO A 49 -2.83 -5.26 2.73
C PRO A 49 -3.46 -4.02 2.08
N ARG A 50 -4.55 -3.52 2.67
CA ARG A 50 -5.17 -2.26 2.25
C ARG A 50 -4.31 -1.04 2.58
N ASN A 51 -3.47 -1.16 3.59
CA ASN A 51 -2.67 -0.08 4.15
C ASN A 51 -1.19 -0.47 4.11
N LEU A 52 -0.38 0.31 3.41
CA LEU A 52 1.08 0.15 3.34
C LEU A 52 1.74 1.06 4.36
N LEU A 53 2.74 0.56 5.10
CA LEU A 53 3.49 1.36 6.05
C LEU A 53 4.54 2.20 5.32
N VAL A 54 4.52 3.52 5.54
CA VAL A 54 5.35 4.50 4.83
C VAL A 54 5.91 5.56 5.77
N VAL A 55 6.96 6.24 5.33
CA VAL A 55 7.55 7.41 6.00
C VAL A 55 7.50 8.61 5.07
N VAL A 56 7.17 9.78 5.62
CA VAL A 56 7.16 11.03 4.86
C VAL A 56 8.60 11.52 4.64
N LEU A 57 9.06 11.57 3.39
CA LEU A 57 10.40 12.02 3.03
C LEU A 57 10.46 13.51 2.73
N LYS A 58 9.52 13.99 1.92
CA LYS A 58 9.46 15.38 1.46
C LYS A 58 8.01 15.85 1.38
N ASN A 59 7.79 17.13 1.59
CA ASN A 59 6.51 17.81 1.39
C ASN A 59 6.71 18.98 0.44
N GLN A 60 5.97 19.01 -0.66
CA GLN A 60 5.93 20.09 -1.65
C GLN A 60 4.48 20.55 -1.77
N ASP A 61 4.13 21.68 -1.14
CA ASP A 61 2.80 22.30 -1.23
C ASP A 61 1.60 21.37 -0.94
N GLY A 62 1.78 20.40 -0.02
CA GLY A 62 0.74 19.42 0.35
C GLY A 62 0.77 18.13 -0.46
N LEU A 63 1.74 17.98 -1.36
CA LEU A 63 2.11 16.72 -2.00
C LEU A 63 3.31 16.09 -1.29
N TYR A 64 3.12 14.87 -0.81
CA TYR A 64 4.10 14.13 -0.03
C TYR A 64 4.81 13.10 -0.89
N THR A 65 6.13 13.08 -0.81
CA THR A 65 6.95 11.95 -1.27
C THR A 65 7.12 10.99 -0.11
N LEU A 66 6.87 9.71 -0.37
CA LEU A 66 6.81 8.68 0.64
C LEU A 66 7.91 7.63 0.41
N GLY A 67 8.48 7.13 1.50
CA GLY A 67 9.41 6.01 1.51
C GLY A 67 8.80 4.78 2.17
N CYS A 68 9.06 3.62 1.60
CA CYS A 68 8.81 2.30 2.20
C CYS A 68 10.18 1.62 2.44
N ARG A 69 10.20 0.55 3.23
CA ARG A 69 11.43 -0.21 3.49
C ARG A 69 12.12 -0.67 2.20
N GLU A 70 11.31 -1.02 1.21
CA GLU A 70 11.74 -1.56 -0.07
C GLU A 70 12.21 -0.48 -1.06
N GLY A 71 11.84 0.78 -0.84
CA GLY A 71 12.12 1.83 -1.81
C GLY A 71 11.32 3.12 -1.61
N ILE A 72 11.64 4.12 -2.44
CA ILE A 72 10.92 5.40 -2.51
C ILE A 72 9.76 5.28 -3.49
N LEU A 73 8.56 5.70 -3.10
CA LEU A 73 7.42 5.74 -4.00
C LEU A 73 7.59 6.86 -5.03
N GLY A 74 7.55 6.50 -6.31
CA GLY A 74 7.60 7.45 -7.43
C GLY A 74 6.44 8.46 -7.44
N PRO A 75 5.17 8.04 -7.30
CA PRO A 75 4.05 8.98 -7.25
C PRO A 75 4.05 9.80 -5.95
N LYS A 76 3.50 11.02 -6.03
CA LYS A 76 3.27 11.89 -4.88
C LYS A 76 1.84 11.71 -4.37
N PHE A 77 1.65 11.88 -3.06
CA PHE A 77 0.38 11.64 -2.40
C PHE A 77 -0.13 12.85 -1.64
N THR A 78 -1.43 12.88 -1.39
CA THR A 78 -2.04 13.94 -0.58
C THR A 78 -2.19 13.49 0.86
N ALA A 79 -2.45 14.42 1.77
CA ALA A 79 -2.78 14.08 3.16
C ALA A 79 -4.04 13.20 3.29
N ALA A 80 -4.92 13.16 2.28
CA ALA A 80 -6.14 12.34 2.31
C ALA A 80 -5.86 10.83 2.14
N ASP A 81 -4.77 10.50 1.44
CA ASP A 81 -4.35 9.14 1.17
C ASP A 81 -3.63 8.50 2.38
N LEU A 82 -3.29 9.34 3.37
CA LEU A 82 -2.40 9.03 4.46
C LEU A 82 -3.14 9.06 5.81
N SER A 83 -2.76 8.15 6.70
CA SER A 83 -3.14 8.18 8.10
C SER A 83 -1.89 8.18 8.96
N ALA A 84 -1.73 9.22 9.78
CA ALA A 84 -0.57 9.37 10.64
C ALA A 84 -0.46 8.24 11.68
N ILE A 85 0.77 7.80 11.93
CA ILE A 85 1.13 6.90 13.03
C ILE A 85 2.07 7.67 13.95
N GLU A 86 1.81 7.65 15.25
CA GLU A 86 2.62 8.38 16.25
C GLU A 86 3.92 7.64 16.59
N GLN A 87 3.94 6.31 16.40
CA GLN A 87 5.10 5.47 16.68
C GLN A 87 6.09 5.45 15.51
N PRO A 88 7.41 5.56 15.77
CA PRO A 88 8.44 5.46 14.73
C PRO A 88 8.68 3.98 14.38
N LEU A 89 7.85 3.43 13.49
CA LEU A 89 7.95 2.03 13.04
C LEU A 89 9.04 1.82 11.99
N ILE A 90 9.37 2.85 11.20
CA ILE A 90 10.42 2.81 10.17
C ILE A 90 11.28 4.07 10.34
N LYS A 91 12.61 3.90 10.26
CA LYS A 91 13.57 5.01 10.23
C LYS A 91 13.89 5.39 8.78
N VAL A 92 14.14 6.68 8.56
CA VAL A 92 14.49 7.21 7.23
C VAL A 92 15.77 6.58 6.66
N GLU A 93 16.69 6.18 7.53
CA GLU A 93 17.99 5.58 7.17
C GLU A 93 17.89 4.13 6.65
N GLU A 94 16.80 3.40 6.93
CA GLU A 94 16.62 2.02 6.48
C GLU A 94 16.02 1.93 5.06
N LEU A 95 15.74 3.06 4.43
CA LEU A 95 15.06 3.10 3.14
C LEU A 95 16.04 2.82 2.01
N SER A 96 15.61 1.99 1.06
CA SER A 96 16.34 1.80 -0.20
C SER A 96 16.09 2.98 -1.15
N ASP A 97 17.12 3.44 -1.87
CA ASP A 97 16.99 4.54 -2.84
C ASP A 97 16.35 4.13 -4.19
N VAL A 98 15.74 2.95 -4.25
CA VAL A 98 15.10 2.43 -5.46
C VAL A 98 13.72 3.07 -5.63
N CYS A 99 13.47 3.65 -6.81
CA CYS A 99 12.14 4.18 -7.16
C CYS A 99 11.18 3.03 -7.47
N LEU A 100 10.06 2.96 -6.74
CA LEU A 100 9.05 1.92 -6.87
C LEU A 100 7.66 2.49 -7.22
N SER A 101 6.88 1.69 -7.92
CA SER A 101 5.43 1.90 -8.02
C SER A 101 4.74 1.44 -6.74
N VAL A 102 3.51 1.92 -6.48
CA VAL A 102 2.71 1.48 -5.33
C VAL A 102 2.52 -0.04 -5.36
N ARG A 103 2.14 -0.58 -6.53
CA ARG A 103 1.96 -2.02 -6.74
C ARG A 103 3.22 -2.84 -6.44
N THR A 104 4.39 -2.33 -6.84
CA THR A 104 5.66 -3.02 -6.59
C THR A 104 5.99 -3.00 -5.12
N ALA A 105 5.84 -1.85 -4.45
CA ALA A 105 6.08 -1.74 -3.01
C ALA A 105 5.14 -2.63 -2.19
N THR A 106 3.85 -2.66 -2.52
CA THR A 106 2.87 -3.52 -1.84
C THR A 106 3.18 -4.99 -2.04
N SER A 107 3.43 -5.40 -3.29
CA SER A 107 3.77 -6.78 -3.62
C SER A 107 5.09 -7.23 -2.97
N MET A 108 6.08 -6.35 -2.81
CA MET A 108 7.33 -6.72 -2.15
C MET A 108 7.15 -6.87 -0.64
N SER A 109 6.32 -6.03 -0.02
CA SER A 109 6.01 -6.14 1.41
C SER A 109 5.30 -7.44 1.80
N THR A 110 4.50 -8.01 0.88
CA THR A 110 3.74 -9.26 1.11
C THR A 110 4.39 -10.51 0.52
N GLY A 111 5.43 -10.36 -0.29
CA GLY A 111 6.01 -11.46 -1.07
C GLY A 111 5.22 -11.80 -2.35
N GLY A 112 4.18 -11.03 -2.69
CA GLY A 112 3.55 -11.04 -4.02
C GLY A 112 2.44 -12.08 -4.24
N GLN A 113 2.33 -12.54 -5.50
CA GLN A 113 1.18 -13.26 -6.08
C GLN A 113 0.70 -14.47 -5.24
N GLY A 114 -0.30 -14.23 -4.39
CA GLY A 114 -1.10 -15.28 -3.78
C GLY A 114 -0.32 -16.21 -2.84
N TYR A 115 -0.97 -17.30 -2.45
CA TYR A 115 -0.35 -18.36 -1.67
C TYR A 115 0.40 -19.31 -2.61
N ALA A 116 1.66 -19.59 -2.28
CA ALA A 116 2.41 -20.64 -2.96
C ALA A 116 1.72 -22.00 -2.71
N ARG A 117 1.26 -22.64 -3.78
CA ARG A 117 0.70 -23.99 -3.76
C ARG A 117 1.38 -24.89 -4.78
N CYS A 118 1.56 -26.16 -4.44
CA CYS A 118 1.85 -27.17 -5.45
C CYS A 118 0.56 -27.57 -6.17
N GLN A 119 0.74 -28.20 -7.33
CA GLN A 119 -0.35 -28.82 -8.11
C GLN A 119 -0.35 -30.35 -7.95
N CYS A 120 0.28 -30.84 -6.89
CA CYS A 120 0.39 -32.27 -6.65
C CYS A 120 -0.97 -32.85 -6.20
N THR A 121 -1.41 -33.91 -6.86
CA THR A 121 -2.60 -34.69 -6.45
C THR A 121 -2.27 -35.76 -5.41
N THR A 122 -0.99 -36.15 -5.33
CA THR A 122 -0.43 -37.19 -4.45
C THR A 122 0.53 -36.61 -3.42
N GLN A 123 1.19 -37.46 -2.62
CA GLN A 123 2.13 -37.06 -1.58
C GLN A 123 3.31 -36.28 -2.16
N CYS A 124 3.65 -35.15 -1.52
CA CYS A 124 4.76 -34.29 -1.90
C CYS A 124 6.07 -34.79 -1.25
N THR A 125 6.64 -35.86 -1.82
CA THR A 125 7.95 -36.40 -1.42
C THR A 125 9.03 -36.24 -2.49
N SER A 126 8.62 -36.09 -3.76
CA SER A 126 9.52 -35.95 -4.90
C SER A 126 9.83 -34.50 -5.25
N GLU A 127 10.98 -34.26 -5.89
CA GLU A 127 11.37 -32.95 -6.44
C GLU A 127 10.44 -32.40 -7.54
N ARG A 128 9.49 -33.22 -8.04
CA ARG A 128 8.41 -32.75 -8.91
C ARG A 128 7.46 -31.79 -8.20
N CYS A 129 7.40 -31.82 -6.87
CA CYS A 129 6.63 -30.86 -6.10
C CYS A 129 7.32 -29.50 -6.05
N SER A 130 6.63 -28.45 -6.50
CA SER A 130 7.13 -27.07 -6.45
C SER A 130 7.43 -26.59 -5.03
N CYS A 131 6.64 -27.00 -4.04
CA CYS A 131 6.89 -26.67 -2.63
C CYS A 131 8.18 -27.32 -2.13
N GLN A 132 8.41 -28.60 -2.44
CA GLN A 132 9.60 -29.31 -2.00
C GLN A 132 10.87 -28.82 -2.68
N ARG A 133 10.79 -28.52 -3.98
CA ARG A 133 11.88 -27.87 -4.73
C ARG A 133 12.27 -26.51 -4.14
N LYS A 134 11.28 -25.73 -3.67
CA LYS A 134 11.48 -24.46 -2.96
C LYS A 134 11.80 -24.62 -1.47
N LYS A 135 11.90 -25.86 -0.97
CA LYS A 135 12.11 -26.19 0.47
C LYS A 135 11.05 -25.59 1.40
N VAL A 136 9.82 -25.43 0.92
CA VAL A 136 8.66 -24.94 1.69
C VAL A 136 7.73 -26.11 2.04
N LYS A 137 7.23 -26.18 3.29
CA LYS A 137 6.29 -27.22 3.72
C LYS A 137 4.92 -27.05 3.03
N CYS A 138 4.36 -28.15 2.54
CA CYS A 138 3.01 -28.15 1.97
C CYS A 138 1.98 -27.85 3.05
N ASN A 139 1.03 -26.97 2.76
CA ASN A 139 -0.07 -26.58 3.66
C ASN A 139 -1.42 -27.11 3.16
N SER A 140 -2.50 -26.84 3.90
CA SER A 140 -3.85 -27.36 3.59
C SER A 140 -4.43 -26.82 2.29
N ARG A 141 -3.86 -25.72 1.75
CA ARG A 141 -4.23 -25.18 0.44
C ARG A 141 -3.63 -25.96 -0.73
N CYS A 142 -2.57 -26.74 -0.50
CA CYS A 142 -2.00 -27.63 -1.51
C CYS A 142 -2.83 -28.91 -1.67
N HIS A 143 -3.35 -29.44 -0.55
CA HIS A 143 -4.09 -30.68 -0.50
C HIS A 143 -5.36 -30.52 0.37
N PRO A 144 -6.44 -29.95 -0.19
CA PRO A 144 -7.70 -29.82 0.55
C PRO A 144 -8.25 -31.21 0.90
N GLY A 145 -8.54 -31.45 2.18
CA GLY A 145 -9.17 -32.69 2.65
C GLY A 145 -8.26 -33.92 2.78
N LYS A 146 -6.93 -33.79 2.63
CA LYS A 146 -5.97 -34.89 2.88
C LYS A 146 -5.04 -34.55 4.06
N PRO A 147 -4.69 -35.52 4.92
CA PRO A 147 -3.74 -35.28 6.00
C PRO A 147 -2.37 -34.93 5.41
N LEU A 148 -1.89 -33.73 5.71
CA LEU A 148 -0.53 -33.32 5.40
C LEU A 148 0.39 -34.04 6.38
N LYS A 149 1.29 -34.89 5.87
CA LYS A 149 2.28 -35.53 6.74
C LYS A 149 3.22 -34.45 7.25
N LYS A 150 3.15 -34.16 8.56
CA LYS A 150 4.18 -33.39 9.27
C LYS A 150 5.42 -34.28 9.29
N VAL A 151 6.41 -33.94 8.48
CA VAL A 151 7.80 -34.36 8.67
C VAL A 151 8.60 -33.09 8.95
#